data_AF-A0A661J1Q8-F1
#
_entry.id   AF-A0A661J1Q8-F1
#
_cell.length_a   1.000
_cell.length_b   1.000
_cell.length_c   1.000
_cell.angle_alpha   90.00
_cell.angle_beta   90.00
_cell.angle_gamma   90.00
#
_symmetry.space_group_name_H-M   'P 1'
#
loop_
_entity.id
_entity.type
_entity.pdbx_description
1 polymer ?
#
loop_
_entity_poly.entity_id
_entity_poly.type
_entity_poly.pdbx_seq_one_letter_code
_entity_poly.pdbx_strand_id
1 'polypeptide(L)'
;MRPFLYLLILVAFGGLLFFSNIGGWDLWNPDEPRYAQIAREMLQGEGWIIPHLNSEVYYDKPPLFFWMIAGSAKLLREMNEAAARLPSAFFGLLTLILTFFFSKELFDERTGLFSALVLATSGEFFWLARRANIDATLTFFTTLTIYLFWTGYKGERGRRWLCYIGAYLVMATGFLVKLQPAVIVPFLAVGGYFLWKKESKFFADLAHIAGIALFMSIIGGWLYLAYLAAGKDYLQGLLFEKTALTFFKTRG
;
A
#
# COMPACT_ATOMS: atom_id res chain seq x y z
N MET A 1 1.22 -18.76 -24.14
CA MET A 1 -0.24 -18.63 -24.34
C MET A 1 -1.04 -18.81 -23.04
N ARG A 2 -0.79 -19.85 -22.23
CA ARG A 2 -1.49 -20.07 -20.94
C ARG A 2 -1.39 -18.94 -19.88
N PRO A 3 -0.22 -18.32 -19.63
CA PRO A 3 -0.14 -17.27 -18.60
C PRO A 3 -0.91 -16.00 -18.98
N PHE A 4 -1.00 -15.70 -20.28
CA PHE A 4 -1.81 -14.58 -20.77
C PHE A 4 -3.30 -14.84 -20.54
N LEU A 5 -3.77 -16.07 -20.79
CA LEU A 5 -5.16 -16.45 -20.50
C LEU A 5 -5.47 -16.33 -19.00
N TYR A 6 -4.57 -16.77 -18.12
CA TYR A 6 -4.76 -16.64 -16.67
C TYR A 6 -4.78 -15.17 -16.22
N LEU A 7 -3.93 -14.33 -16.80
CA LEU A 7 -3.98 -12.90 -16.54
C LEU A 7 -5.31 -12.29 -16.98
N LEU A 8 -5.82 -12.64 -18.16
CA LEU A 8 -7.14 -12.20 -18.62
C LEU A 8 -8.26 -12.66 -17.70
N ILE A 9 -8.21 -13.91 -17.22
CA ILE A 9 -9.18 -14.44 -16.25
C ILE A 9 -9.13 -13.61 -14.96
N LEU A 10 -7.95 -13.32 -14.43
CA LEU A 10 -7.80 -12.54 -13.19
C LEU A 10 -8.26 -11.08 -13.37
N VAL A 11 -7.93 -10.45 -14.50
CA VAL A 11 -8.38 -9.09 -14.82
C VAL A 11 -9.91 -9.05 -14.97
N ALA A 12 -10.50 -10.00 -15.69
CA ALA A 12 -11.94 -10.07 -15.86
C ALA A 12 -12.66 -10.37 -14.54
N PHE A 13 -12.18 -11.36 -13.79
CA PHE A 13 -12.80 -11.79 -12.54
C PHE A 13 -12.63 -10.75 -11.42
N GLY A 14 -11.42 -10.24 -11.20
CA GLY A 14 -11.16 -9.18 -10.24
C GLY A 14 -11.82 -7.85 -10.66
N GLY A 15 -11.85 -7.55 -11.95
CA GLY A 15 -12.62 -6.45 -12.54
C GLY A 15 -14.10 -6.53 -12.16
N LEU A 16 -14.71 -7.69 -12.40
CA LEU A 16 -16.10 -7.96 -12.04
C LEU A 16 -16.31 -7.86 -10.52
N LEU A 17 -15.46 -8.47 -9.69
CA LEU A 17 -15.65 -8.49 -8.25
C LEU A 17 -15.45 -7.11 -7.60
N PHE A 18 -14.42 -6.36 -7.98
CA PHE A 18 -14.04 -5.14 -7.27
C PHE A 18 -14.66 -3.89 -7.84
N PHE A 19 -14.97 -3.84 -9.14
CA PHE A 19 -15.43 -2.61 -9.80
C PHE A 19 -16.94 -2.61 -10.09
N SER A 20 -17.60 -3.78 -10.10
CA SER A 20 -19.05 -3.82 -10.38
C SER A 20 -19.83 -3.03 -9.34
N ASN A 21 -20.61 -2.05 -9.81
CA ASN A 21 -21.43 -1.16 -8.98
C ASN A 21 -20.67 -0.52 -7.80
N ILE A 22 -19.38 -0.21 -7.98
CA ILE A 22 -18.53 0.30 -6.88
C ILE A 22 -19.02 1.65 -6.32
N GLY A 23 -19.67 2.47 -7.15
CA GLY A 23 -20.27 3.74 -6.76
C GLY A 23 -21.78 3.72 -6.52
N GLY A 24 -22.45 2.56 -6.58
CA GLY A 24 -23.91 2.48 -6.50
C GLY A 24 -24.50 2.46 -5.09
N TRP A 25 -23.72 2.85 -4.07
CA TRP A 25 -24.08 2.77 -2.66
C TRP A 25 -23.24 3.77 -1.86
N ASP A 26 -23.84 4.41 -0.87
CA ASP A 26 -23.23 5.51 -0.12
C ASP A 26 -21.92 5.12 0.59
N LEU A 27 -21.10 6.12 0.88
CA LEU A 27 -19.86 5.96 1.65
C LEU A 27 -20.15 5.51 3.09
N TRP A 28 -19.49 4.43 3.53
CA TRP A 28 -19.72 3.88 4.87
C TRP A 28 -18.84 4.56 5.92
N ASN A 29 -19.50 5.10 6.95
CA ASN A 29 -18.84 5.58 8.17
C ASN A 29 -17.97 4.53 8.88
N PRO A 30 -16.88 4.94 9.57
CA PRO A 30 -16.40 6.33 9.69
C PRO A 30 -15.35 6.71 8.63
N ASP A 31 -14.73 5.75 7.96
CA ASP A 31 -13.50 5.98 7.21
C ASP A 31 -13.73 6.55 5.81
N GLU A 32 -14.66 5.99 5.02
CA GLU A 32 -14.80 6.38 3.62
C GLU A 32 -15.19 7.87 3.44
N PRO A 33 -16.17 8.42 4.20
CA PRO A 33 -16.51 9.84 4.11
C PRO A 33 -15.35 10.75 4.52
N ARG A 34 -14.58 10.37 5.55
CA ARG A 34 -13.41 11.15 5.99
C ARG A 34 -12.35 11.20 4.90
N TYR A 35 -12.05 10.06 4.28
CA TYR A 35 -11.02 10.00 3.25
C TYR A 35 -11.43 10.75 1.98
N ALA A 36 -12.70 10.66 1.59
CA ALA A 36 -13.25 11.42 0.48
C ALA A 36 -13.23 12.93 0.76
N GLN A 37 -13.57 13.36 1.98
CA GLN A 37 -13.54 14.76 2.38
C GLN A 37 -12.11 15.33 2.42
N ILE A 38 -11.15 14.60 3.00
CA ILE A 38 -9.73 14.99 2.98
C ILE A 38 -9.25 15.18 1.53
N ALA A 39 -9.57 14.23 0.65
CA ALA A 39 -9.18 14.33 -0.76
C ALA A 39 -9.88 15.49 -1.48
N ARG A 40 -11.10 15.87 -1.07
CA ARG A 40 -11.81 17.04 -1.60
C ARG A 40 -11.13 18.34 -1.19
N GLU A 41 -10.71 18.46 0.07
CA GLU A 41 -9.94 19.61 0.57
C GLU A 41 -8.59 19.74 -0.17
N MET A 42 -7.92 18.62 -0.47
CA MET A 42 -6.76 18.60 -1.37
C MET A 42 -7.04 19.18 -2.75
N LEU A 43 -8.16 18.81 -3.36
CA LEU A 43 -8.54 19.36 -4.66
C LEU A 43 -8.86 20.86 -4.62
N GLN A 44 -9.26 21.38 -3.46
CA GLN A 44 -9.51 22.81 -3.24
C GLN A 44 -8.23 23.62 -2.97
N GLY A 45 -7.07 22.95 -2.84
CA GLY A 45 -5.76 23.57 -2.71
C GLY A 45 -5.11 23.39 -1.33
N GLU A 46 -5.78 22.74 -0.39
CA GLU A 46 -5.32 22.61 0.99
C GLU A 46 -4.71 21.24 1.28
N GLY A 47 -3.74 21.17 2.19
CA GLY A 47 -3.32 19.90 2.77
C GLY A 47 -2.62 18.88 1.85
N TRP A 48 -1.99 19.30 0.75
CA TRP A 48 -1.19 18.37 -0.09
C TRP A 48 0.00 17.77 0.65
N ILE A 49 0.68 18.53 1.51
CA ILE A 49 1.80 18.00 2.32
C ILE A 49 1.28 17.25 3.55
N ILE A 50 0.29 17.84 4.22
CA ILE A 50 -0.33 17.35 5.45
C ILE A 50 -1.84 17.31 5.27
N PRO A 51 -2.50 16.15 5.43
CA PRO A 51 -3.93 16.07 5.22
C PRO A 51 -4.73 16.95 6.20
N HIS A 52 -5.82 17.54 5.72
CA HIS A 52 -6.77 18.30 6.53
C HIS A 52 -8.15 17.63 6.44
N LEU A 53 -8.88 17.62 7.54
CA LEU A 53 -10.25 17.13 7.63
C LEU A 53 -11.10 18.20 8.30
N ASN A 54 -12.04 18.77 7.53
CA ASN A 54 -12.85 19.91 7.92
C ASN A 54 -11.98 21.11 8.32
N SER A 55 -10.95 21.41 7.52
CA SER A 55 -9.98 22.50 7.74
C SER A 55 -9.10 22.37 8.98
N GLU A 56 -9.18 21.25 9.69
CA GLU A 56 -8.31 20.91 10.81
C GLU A 56 -7.22 19.92 10.38
N VAL A 57 -6.04 20.00 10.99
CA VAL A 57 -4.95 19.06 10.69
C VAL A 57 -5.35 17.63 11.04
N TYR A 58 -5.15 16.71 10.10
CA TYR A 58 -5.44 15.29 10.28
C TYR A 58 -4.17 14.51 10.61
N TYR A 59 -4.08 14.01 11.84
CA TYR A 59 -2.87 13.41 12.40
C TYR A 59 -2.75 11.88 12.21
N ASP A 60 -3.72 11.22 11.56
CA ASP A 60 -3.81 9.75 11.68
C ASP A 60 -3.08 9.00 10.57
N LYS A 61 -3.00 9.57 9.36
CA LYS A 61 -2.47 8.92 8.16
C LYS A 61 -1.67 9.89 7.30
N PRO A 62 -0.61 9.44 6.63
CA PRO A 62 0.14 10.26 5.67
C PRO A 62 -0.64 10.46 4.36
N PRO A 63 -0.15 11.30 3.44
CA PRO A 63 -0.99 11.89 2.42
C PRO A 63 -1.25 11.01 1.18
N LEU A 64 -0.48 9.95 0.95
CA LEU A 64 -0.46 9.29 -0.36
C LEU A 64 -1.79 8.65 -0.73
N PHE A 65 -2.50 8.03 0.21
CA PHE A 65 -3.81 7.44 -0.08
C PHE A 65 -4.83 8.51 -0.51
N PHE A 66 -4.81 9.67 0.14
CA PHE A 66 -5.67 10.80 -0.21
C PHE A 66 -5.28 11.42 -1.55
N TRP A 67 -3.97 11.48 -1.89
CA TRP A 67 -3.52 11.87 -3.22
C TRP A 67 -4.08 10.94 -4.31
N MET A 68 -4.12 9.63 -4.04
CA MET A 68 -4.68 8.65 -4.97
C MET A 68 -6.19 8.81 -5.14
N ILE A 69 -6.93 9.12 -4.08
CA ILE A 69 -8.36 9.45 -4.16
C ILE A 69 -8.56 10.76 -4.94
N ALA A 70 -7.81 11.82 -4.63
CA ALA A 70 -7.87 13.09 -5.34
C ALA A 70 -7.56 12.92 -6.84
N GLY A 71 -6.56 12.09 -7.18
CA GLY A 71 -6.25 11.70 -8.56
C GLY A 71 -7.39 10.94 -9.24
N SER A 72 -8.04 10.04 -8.52
CA SER A 72 -9.22 9.30 -9.01
C SER A 72 -10.40 10.22 -9.28
N ALA A 73 -10.65 11.18 -8.38
CA ALA A 73 -11.68 12.20 -8.57
C ALA A 73 -11.37 13.12 -9.76
N LYS A 74 -10.11 13.51 -9.98
CA LYS A 74 -9.71 14.23 -11.21
C LYS A 74 -9.97 13.40 -12.47
N LEU A 75 -9.66 12.11 -12.43
CA LEU A 75 -9.87 11.20 -13.56
C LEU A 75 -11.36 11.04 -13.91
N LEU A 76 -12.20 10.86 -12.89
CA LEU A 76 -13.66 10.74 -13.05
C LEU A 76 -14.38 12.09 -13.15
N ARG A 77 -13.65 13.20 -13.00
CA ARG A 77 -14.12 14.59 -13.01
C ARG A 77 -15.12 14.93 -11.90
N GLU A 78 -15.21 14.08 -10.88
CA GLU A 78 -16.15 14.24 -9.77
C GLU A 78 -15.59 13.52 -8.53
N MET A 79 -15.82 14.10 -7.35
CA MET A 79 -15.62 13.42 -6.07
C MET A 79 -16.91 12.71 -5.66
N ASN A 80 -17.04 11.45 -6.10
CA ASN A 80 -18.14 10.54 -5.78
C ASN A 80 -17.64 9.24 -5.14
N GLU A 81 -18.55 8.33 -4.82
CA GLU A 81 -18.29 7.03 -4.18
C GLU A 81 -17.30 6.19 -4.97
N ALA A 82 -17.45 6.16 -6.30
CA ALA A 82 -16.55 5.42 -7.17
C ALA A 82 -15.15 6.02 -7.15
N ALA A 83 -15.02 7.35 -7.19
CA ALA A 83 -13.73 8.03 -7.10
C ALA A 83 -13.00 7.73 -5.78
N ALA A 84 -13.71 7.71 -4.66
CA ALA A 84 -13.15 7.39 -3.35
C ALA A 84 -12.65 5.94 -3.26
N ARG A 85 -13.36 4.99 -3.87
CA ARG A 85 -13.08 3.55 -3.81
C ARG A 85 -12.12 3.05 -4.89
N LEU A 86 -11.96 3.81 -5.97
CA LEU A 86 -11.17 3.41 -7.14
C LEU A 86 -9.72 3.01 -6.79
N PRO A 87 -8.98 3.73 -5.92
CA PRO A 87 -7.63 3.33 -5.53
C PRO A 87 -7.60 1.93 -4.91
N SER A 88 -8.49 1.66 -3.96
CA SER A 88 -8.53 0.38 -3.24
C SER A 88 -8.89 -0.78 -4.17
N ALA A 89 -9.85 -0.59 -5.08
CA ALA A 89 -10.21 -1.61 -6.08
C ALA A 89 -9.07 -1.87 -7.07
N PHE A 90 -8.39 -0.80 -7.50
CA PHE A 90 -7.24 -0.88 -8.40
C PHE A 90 -6.08 -1.64 -7.76
N PHE A 91 -5.66 -1.27 -6.55
CA PHE A 91 -4.58 -1.97 -5.84
C PHE A 91 -5.00 -3.37 -5.38
N GLY A 92 -6.27 -3.61 -5.09
CA GLY A 92 -6.83 -4.94 -4.89
C GLY A 92 -6.61 -5.83 -6.11
N LEU A 93 -6.95 -5.34 -7.32
CA LEU A 93 -6.71 -6.07 -8.56
C LEU A 93 -5.22 -6.31 -8.83
N LEU A 94 -4.39 -5.29 -8.63
CA LEU A 94 -2.93 -5.45 -8.78
C LEU A 94 -2.35 -6.45 -7.79
N THR A 95 -2.90 -6.53 -6.58
CA THR A 95 -2.50 -7.54 -5.60
C THR A 95 -2.84 -8.95 -6.09
N LEU A 96 -4.02 -9.18 -6.69
CA LEU A 96 -4.34 -10.50 -7.29
C LEU A 96 -3.33 -10.91 -8.37
N ILE A 97 -3.01 -9.97 -9.26
CA ILE A 97 -2.04 -10.19 -10.33
C ILE A 97 -0.67 -10.50 -9.75
N LEU A 98 -0.24 -9.76 -8.73
CA LEU A 98 1.02 -9.97 -8.05
C LEU A 98 1.06 -11.33 -7.32
N THR A 99 -0.02 -11.71 -6.64
CA THR A 99 -0.16 -13.02 -6.00
C THR A 99 -0.04 -14.15 -7.00
N PHE A 100 -0.61 -14.00 -8.20
CA PHE A 100 -0.44 -14.94 -9.30
C PHE A 100 1.04 -15.08 -9.69
N PHE A 101 1.72 -13.98 -9.98
CA PHE A 101 3.13 -14.02 -10.40
C PHE A 101 4.04 -14.58 -9.30
N PHE A 102 3.83 -14.16 -8.06
CA PHE A 102 4.64 -14.61 -6.93
C PHE A 102 4.44 -16.11 -6.67
N SER A 103 3.19 -16.57 -6.62
CA SER A 103 2.88 -18.00 -6.43
C SER A 103 3.34 -18.86 -7.61
N LYS A 104 3.23 -18.33 -8.85
CA LYS A 104 3.77 -18.99 -10.04
C LYS A 104 5.28 -19.17 -9.96
N GLU A 105 6.01 -18.18 -9.46
CA GLU A 105 7.46 -18.25 -9.31
C GLU A 105 7.87 -19.25 -8.22
N LEU A 106 7.10 -19.35 -7.14
CA LEU A 106 7.36 -20.28 -6.04
C LEU A 106 6.99 -21.73 -6.38
N PHE A 107 5.96 -21.92 -7.21
CA PHE A 107 5.37 -23.22 -7.52
C PHE A 107 5.16 -23.36 -9.04
N ASP A 108 3.93 -23.14 -9.51
CA ASP A 108 3.54 -23.32 -10.91
C ASP A 108 2.36 -22.41 -11.30
N GLU A 109 2.03 -22.35 -12.58
CA GLU A 109 1.01 -21.44 -13.11
C GLU A 109 -0.41 -21.72 -12.58
N ARG A 110 -0.76 -22.99 -12.34
CA ARG A 110 -2.09 -23.36 -11.80
C ARG A 110 -2.19 -22.95 -10.34
N THR A 111 -1.16 -23.25 -9.55
CA THR A 111 -1.07 -22.81 -8.16
C THR A 111 -1.17 -21.28 -8.09
N GLY A 112 -0.50 -20.56 -9.00
CA GLY A 112 -0.64 -19.11 -9.10
C GLY A 112 -2.07 -18.63 -9.33
N LEU A 113 -2.80 -19.25 -10.27
CA LEU A 113 -4.18 -18.88 -10.56
C LEU A 113 -5.08 -19.15 -9.34
N PHE A 114 -4.99 -20.34 -8.75
CA PHE A 114 -5.82 -20.71 -7.60
C PHE A 114 -5.53 -19.84 -6.37
N SER A 115 -4.27 -19.53 -6.07
CA SER A 115 -3.93 -18.61 -4.97
C SER A 115 -4.58 -17.24 -5.14
N ALA A 116 -4.54 -16.68 -6.36
CA ALA A 116 -5.16 -15.40 -6.64
C ALA A 116 -6.70 -15.47 -6.58
N LEU A 117 -7.33 -16.54 -7.05
CA LEU A 117 -8.79 -16.73 -6.95
C LEU A 117 -9.26 -16.91 -5.50
N VAL A 118 -8.52 -17.67 -4.69
CA VAL A 118 -8.78 -17.82 -3.26
C VAL A 118 -8.66 -16.47 -2.54
N LEU A 119 -7.63 -15.69 -2.85
CA LEU A 119 -7.50 -14.33 -2.31
C LEU A 119 -8.67 -13.43 -2.73
N ALA A 120 -9.04 -13.44 -4.01
CA ALA A 120 -10.13 -12.63 -4.54
C ALA A 120 -11.49 -12.93 -3.91
N THR A 121 -11.71 -14.18 -3.50
CA THR A 121 -12.93 -14.67 -2.86
C THR A 121 -12.85 -14.70 -1.34
N SER A 122 -11.72 -14.30 -0.75
CA SER A 122 -11.59 -14.16 0.70
C SER A 122 -12.39 -12.96 1.17
N GLY A 123 -13.32 -13.18 2.10
CA GLY A 123 -14.31 -12.19 2.51
C GLY A 123 -13.70 -10.84 2.91
N GLU A 124 -12.64 -10.86 3.73
CA GLU A 124 -11.95 -9.63 4.15
C GLU A 124 -11.30 -8.90 2.96
N PHE A 125 -10.58 -9.62 2.10
CA PHE A 125 -9.89 -9.01 0.97
C PHE A 125 -10.88 -8.39 -0.03
N PHE A 126 -11.95 -9.11 -0.35
CA PHE A 126 -13.06 -8.61 -1.18
C PHE A 126 -13.64 -7.32 -0.58
N TRP A 127 -13.86 -7.31 0.73
CA TRP A 127 -14.46 -6.19 1.44
C TRP A 127 -13.56 -4.95 1.48
N LEU A 128 -12.26 -5.14 1.70
CA LEU A 128 -11.27 -4.07 1.69
C LEU A 128 -11.07 -3.50 0.28
N ALA A 129 -11.04 -4.34 -0.75
CA ALA A 129 -10.86 -3.90 -2.14
C ALA A 129 -12.04 -3.07 -2.66
N ARG A 130 -13.27 -3.28 -2.14
CA ARG A 130 -14.48 -2.57 -2.60
C ARG A 130 -14.80 -1.27 -1.85
N ARG A 131 -14.10 -0.98 -0.76
CA ARG A 131 -14.29 0.25 0.04
C ARG A 131 -13.09 1.17 -0.13
N ALA A 132 -13.26 2.46 0.17
CA ALA A 132 -12.19 3.42 0.25
C ALA A 132 -11.35 3.10 1.48
N ASN A 133 -10.50 2.09 1.35
CA ASN A 133 -9.77 1.50 2.45
C ASN A 133 -8.27 1.48 2.14
N ILE A 134 -7.52 2.02 3.10
CA ILE A 134 -6.09 2.22 3.00
C ILE A 134 -5.29 0.90 3.05
N ASP A 135 -5.86 -0.15 3.66
CA ASP A 135 -5.21 -1.45 3.80
C ASP A 135 -5.16 -2.23 2.48
N ALA A 136 -6.14 -2.07 1.60
CA ALA A 136 -6.09 -2.69 0.26
C ALA A 136 -4.85 -2.21 -0.51
N THR A 137 -4.61 -0.90 -0.46
CA THR A 137 -3.45 -0.27 -1.11
C THR A 137 -2.14 -0.61 -0.41
N LEU A 138 -2.11 -0.58 0.93
CA LEU A 138 -0.93 -1.01 1.70
C LEU A 138 -0.56 -2.46 1.38
N THR A 139 -1.54 -3.36 1.33
CA THR A 139 -1.35 -4.79 1.03
C THR A 139 -0.57 -4.96 -0.27
N PHE A 140 -0.96 -4.27 -1.34
CA PHE A 140 -0.22 -4.29 -2.60
C PHE A 140 1.25 -3.90 -2.41
N PHE A 141 1.52 -2.73 -1.82
CA PHE A 141 2.88 -2.23 -1.64
C PHE A 141 3.73 -3.18 -0.77
N THR A 142 3.17 -3.68 0.33
CA THR A 142 3.81 -4.66 1.21
C THR A 142 4.12 -5.96 0.46
N THR A 143 3.15 -6.53 -0.27
CA THR A 143 3.38 -7.75 -1.06
C THR A 143 4.42 -7.53 -2.15
N LEU A 144 4.41 -6.36 -2.80
CA LEU A 144 5.38 -6.02 -3.85
C LEU A 144 6.79 -5.84 -3.29
N THR A 145 6.93 -5.22 -2.12
CA THR A 145 8.22 -5.13 -1.42
C THR A 145 8.78 -6.53 -1.12
N ILE A 146 7.96 -7.44 -0.59
CA ILE A 146 8.37 -8.83 -0.31
C ILE A 146 8.76 -9.55 -1.62
N TYR A 147 7.94 -9.41 -2.66
CA TYR A 147 8.20 -10.02 -3.97
C TYR A 147 9.52 -9.53 -4.59
N LEU A 148 9.81 -8.24 -4.50
CA LEU A 148 11.04 -7.66 -5.03
C LEU A 148 12.28 -8.10 -4.24
N PHE A 149 12.21 -8.20 -2.92
CA PHE A 149 13.30 -8.78 -2.13
C PHE A 149 13.54 -10.25 -2.49
N TRP A 150 12.48 -11.04 -2.64
CA TRP A 150 12.59 -12.44 -3.07
C TRP A 150 13.24 -12.58 -4.46
N THR A 151 12.72 -11.82 -5.43
CA THR A 151 13.21 -11.83 -6.82
C THR A 151 14.67 -11.38 -6.89
N GLY A 152 15.04 -10.36 -6.12
CA GLY A 152 16.41 -9.87 -6.06
C GLY A 152 17.37 -10.92 -5.49
N TYR A 153 16.95 -11.61 -4.43
CA TYR A 153 17.74 -12.69 -3.82
C TYR A 153 18.00 -13.84 -4.81
N LYS A 154 17.00 -14.22 -5.61
CA LYS A 154 17.11 -15.25 -6.67
C LYS A 154 17.88 -14.78 -7.91
N GLY A 155 17.93 -13.48 -8.16
CA GLY A 155 18.49 -12.90 -9.38
C GLY A 155 20.01 -12.79 -9.42
N GLU A 156 20.53 -12.62 -10.63
CA GLU A 156 21.92 -12.23 -10.90
C GLU A 156 22.20 -10.79 -10.44
N ARG A 157 23.48 -10.41 -10.34
CA ARG A 157 23.94 -9.18 -9.68
C ARG A 157 23.23 -7.89 -10.14
N GLY A 158 23.08 -7.67 -11.46
CA GLY A 158 22.43 -6.46 -11.99
C GLY A 158 20.93 -6.41 -11.69
N ARG A 159 20.23 -7.54 -11.88
CA ARG A 159 18.81 -7.67 -11.56
C ARG A 159 18.56 -7.57 -10.06
N ARG A 160 19.45 -8.14 -9.23
CA ARG A 160 19.39 -8.04 -7.76
C ARG A 160 19.41 -6.61 -7.28
N TRP A 161 20.37 -5.81 -7.75
CA TRP A 161 20.48 -4.41 -7.36
C TRP A 161 19.19 -3.65 -7.66
N LEU A 162 18.68 -3.76 -8.89
CA LEU A 162 17.42 -3.11 -9.29
C LEU A 162 16.23 -3.58 -8.45
N CYS A 163 16.13 -4.88 -8.17
CA CYS A 163 15.06 -5.43 -7.33
C CYS A 163 15.12 -4.90 -5.89
N TYR A 164 16.29 -4.84 -5.27
CA TYR A 164 16.41 -4.31 -3.91
C TYR A 164 16.11 -2.82 -3.85
N ILE A 165 16.68 -2.01 -4.75
CA ILE A 165 16.35 -0.58 -4.84
C ILE A 165 14.84 -0.38 -5.06
N GLY A 166 14.24 -1.17 -5.95
CA GLY A 166 12.79 -1.18 -6.16
C GLY A 166 12.02 -1.55 -4.89
N ALA A 167 12.47 -2.55 -4.13
CA ALA A 167 11.81 -2.96 -2.89
C ALA A 167 11.79 -1.83 -1.85
N TYR A 168 12.90 -1.12 -1.68
CA TYR A 168 12.99 0.04 -0.77
C TYR A 168 12.19 1.24 -1.25
N LEU A 169 12.16 1.50 -2.56
CA LEU A 169 11.31 2.55 -3.14
C LEU A 169 9.83 2.26 -2.88
N VAL A 170 9.37 1.06 -3.21
CA VAL A 170 7.99 0.60 -2.98
C VAL A 170 7.65 0.61 -1.48
N MET A 171 8.60 0.24 -0.62
CA MET A 171 8.42 0.29 0.83
C MET A 171 8.28 1.73 1.32
N ALA A 172 9.04 2.69 0.77
CA ALA A 172 8.88 4.12 1.08
C ALA A 172 7.51 4.63 0.63
N THR A 173 7.06 4.23 -0.57
CA THR A 173 5.70 4.53 -1.05
C THR A 173 4.64 3.95 -0.10
N GLY A 174 4.77 2.70 0.32
CA GLY A 174 3.87 2.08 1.31
C GLY A 174 3.88 2.79 2.68
N PHE A 175 5.03 3.30 3.11
CA PHE A 175 5.13 4.09 4.34
C PHE A 175 4.34 5.39 4.23
N LEU A 176 4.33 6.05 3.07
CA LEU A 176 3.47 7.22 2.82
C LEU A 176 1.97 6.84 2.69
N VAL A 177 1.63 5.55 2.62
CA VAL A 177 0.24 5.09 2.73
C VAL A 177 -0.16 4.92 4.20
N LYS A 178 0.56 4.11 4.99
CA LYS A 178 0.12 3.75 6.36
C LYS A 178 1.22 3.70 7.42
N LEU A 179 2.38 4.34 7.21
CA LEU A 179 3.51 4.40 8.15
C LEU A 179 4.13 3.02 8.48
N GLN A 180 4.19 2.68 9.77
CA GLN A 180 5.01 1.61 10.33
C GLN A 180 4.69 0.20 9.78
N PRO A 181 3.41 -0.20 9.59
CA PRO A 181 3.06 -1.50 9.01
C PRO A 181 3.73 -1.78 7.66
N ALA A 182 3.96 -0.75 6.84
CA ALA A 182 4.61 -0.90 5.54
C ALA A 182 6.07 -1.37 5.63
N VAL A 183 6.72 -1.15 6.77
CA VAL A 183 8.11 -1.54 7.03
C VAL A 183 8.17 -2.79 7.90
N ILE A 184 7.38 -2.83 8.98
CA ILE A 184 7.41 -3.93 9.94
C ILE A 184 7.04 -5.25 9.27
N VAL A 185 5.98 -5.28 8.46
CA VAL A 185 5.49 -6.53 7.87
C VAL A 185 6.50 -7.13 6.88
N PRO A 186 7.02 -6.40 5.87
CA PRO A 186 8.06 -6.95 4.98
C PRO A 186 9.34 -7.30 5.72
N PHE A 187 9.75 -6.51 6.70
CA PHE A 187 10.96 -6.77 7.46
C PHE A 187 10.87 -8.05 8.28
N LEU A 188 9.75 -8.28 8.98
CA LEU A 188 9.52 -9.52 9.71
C LEU A 188 9.40 -10.73 8.77
N ALA A 189 8.70 -10.59 7.65
CA ALA A 189 8.53 -11.68 6.68
C ALA A 189 9.86 -12.07 6.01
N VAL A 190 10.54 -11.11 5.41
CA VAL A 190 11.78 -11.34 4.66
C VAL A 190 12.96 -11.58 5.60
N GLY A 191 13.13 -10.70 6.60
CA GLY A 191 14.19 -10.82 7.58
C GLY A 191 14.05 -12.08 8.42
N GLY A 192 12.85 -12.37 8.93
CA GLY A 192 12.58 -13.61 9.68
C GLY A 192 12.87 -14.87 8.87
N TYR A 193 12.45 -14.90 7.61
CA TYR A 193 12.75 -16.02 6.71
C TYR A 193 14.25 -16.24 6.51
N PHE A 194 15.01 -15.20 6.17
CA PHE A 194 16.45 -15.34 5.90
C PHE A 194 17.28 -15.56 7.17
N LEU A 195 16.86 -15.03 8.32
CA LEU A 195 17.44 -15.37 9.62
C LEU A 195 17.21 -16.85 9.95
N TRP A 196 15.98 -17.35 9.76
CA TRP A 196 15.66 -18.76 9.99
C TRP A 196 16.45 -19.70 9.07
N LYS A 197 16.64 -19.31 7.80
CA LYS A 197 17.49 -20.04 6.84
C LYS A 197 19.00 -19.85 7.03
N LYS A 198 19.41 -18.97 7.96
CA LYS A 198 20.83 -18.62 8.22
C LYS A 198 21.56 -18.08 6.98
N GLU A 199 20.85 -17.39 6.11
CA GLU A 199 21.36 -16.84 4.85
C GLU A 199 21.97 -15.44 5.05
N SER A 200 23.15 -15.38 5.68
CA SER A 200 23.81 -14.11 6.02
C SER A 200 24.20 -13.26 4.80
N LYS A 201 24.39 -13.91 3.64
CA LYS A 201 24.73 -13.24 2.37
C LYS A 201 23.64 -12.27 1.90
N PHE A 202 22.38 -12.52 2.24
CA PHE A 202 21.29 -11.59 1.97
C PHE A 202 21.57 -10.24 2.64
N PHE A 203 21.80 -10.25 3.96
CA PHE A 203 22.02 -9.04 4.75
C PHE A 203 23.31 -8.29 4.41
N ALA A 204 24.33 -9.00 3.92
CA ALA A 204 25.63 -8.42 3.57
C ALA A 204 25.66 -7.72 2.21
N ASP A 205 24.59 -7.77 1.42
CA ASP A 205 24.57 -7.14 0.09
C ASP A 205 24.56 -5.60 0.20
N LEU A 206 25.55 -4.95 -0.43
CA LEU A 206 25.70 -3.49 -0.42
C LEU A 206 24.51 -2.75 -1.06
N ALA A 207 23.69 -3.44 -1.87
CA ALA A 207 22.45 -2.89 -2.40
C ALA A 207 21.47 -2.46 -1.29
N HIS A 208 21.52 -3.11 -0.12
CA HIS A 208 20.70 -2.71 1.02
C HIS A 208 21.10 -1.33 1.55
N ILE A 209 22.39 -0.96 1.52
CA ILE A 209 22.84 0.36 1.98
C ILE A 209 22.27 1.46 1.09
N ALA A 210 22.41 1.30 -0.23
CA ALA A 210 21.86 2.26 -1.18
C ALA A 210 20.32 2.33 -1.11
N GLY A 211 19.66 1.19 -0.92
CA GLY A 211 18.21 1.13 -0.76
C GLY A 211 17.71 1.77 0.53
N ILE A 212 18.38 1.54 1.67
CA ILE A 212 18.08 2.20 2.94
C ILE A 212 18.29 3.70 2.83
N ALA A 213 19.39 4.14 2.22
CA ALA A 213 19.65 5.56 1.98
C ALA A 213 18.52 6.19 1.15
N LEU A 214 18.09 5.53 0.05
CA LEU A 214 16.95 5.99 -0.76
C LEU A 214 15.66 6.08 0.05
N PHE A 215 15.33 5.03 0.81
CA PHE A 215 14.15 5.02 1.68
C PHE A 215 14.19 6.19 2.67
N MET A 216 15.32 6.36 3.37
CA MET A 216 15.50 7.43 4.35
C MET A 216 15.44 8.82 3.71
N SER A 217 15.96 9.01 2.50
CA SER A 217 15.86 10.28 1.78
C SER A 217 14.43 10.64 1.42
N ILE A 218 13.62 9.68 0.95
CA ILE A 218 12.21 9.92 0.59
C ILE A 218 11.39 10.23 1.85
N ILE A 219 11.49 9.37 2.87
CA ILE A 219 10.71 9.52 4.10
C ILE A 219 11.17 10.75 4.89
N GLY A 220 12.49 10.96 5.01
CA GLY A 220 13.06 12.13 5.66
C GLY A 220 12.70 13.43 4.93
N GLY A 221 12.70 13.44 3.60
CA GLY A 221 12.27 14.59 2.81
C GLY A 221 10.82 14.97 3.07
N TRP A 222 9.91 13.98 3.04
CA TRP A 222 8.50 14.26 3.36
C TRP A 222 8.29 14.67 4.82
N LEU A 223 8.91 13.98 5.79
CA LEU A 223 8.81 14.34 7.21
C LEU A 223 9.36 15.74 7.48
N TYR A 224 10.42 16.16 6.78
CA TYR A 224 10.96 17.51 6.86
C TYR A 224 9.97 18.55 6.34
N LEU A 225 9.35 18.30 5.17
CA LEU A 225 8.29 19.18 4.66
C LEU A 225 7.08 19.25 5.60
N ALA A 226 6.70 18.11 6.19
CA ALA A 226 5.63 18.07 7.19
C ALA A 226 5.99 18.85 8.46
N TYR A 227 7.24 18.74 8.92
CA TYR A 227 7.73 19.55 10.04
C TYR A 227 7.64 21.05 9.76
N LEU A 228 8.02 21.48 8.56
CA LEU A 228 7.92 22.90 8.17
C LEU A 228 6.48 23.37 8.09
N ALA A 229 5.54 22.50 7.71
CA ALA A 229 4.15 22.85 7.52
C ALA A 229 3.30 22.87 8.82
N ALA A 230 3.53 21.95 9.76
CA ALA A 230 2.72 21.86 11.00
C ALA A 230 3.53 21.66 12.28
N GLY A 231 4.85 21.79 12.22
CA GLY A 231 5.71 21.74 13.39
C GLY A 231 5.92 20.35 13.98
N LYS A 232 6.52 20.33 15.18
CA LYS A 232 6.91 19.11 15.89
C LYS A 232 5.72 18.29 16.38
N ASP A 233 4.64 18.96 16.79
CA ASP A 233 3.48 18.31 17.40
C ASP A 233 2.77 17.40 16.39
N TYR A 234 2.73 17.78 15.11
CA TYR A 234 2.25 16.91 14.04
C TYR A 234 3.03 15.60 13.91
N LEU A 235 4.36 15.68 13.93
CA LEU A 235 5.19 14.47 13.85
C LEU A 235 4.99 13.57 15.07
N GLN A 236 4.81 14.16 16.26
CA GLN A 236 4.55 13.40 17.48
C GLN A 236 3.17 12.71 17.45
N GLY A 237 2.15 13.46 17.03
CA GLY A 237 0.79 12.97 16.83
C GLY A 237 0.75 11.78 15.86
N LEU A 238 1.38 11.95 14.70
CA LEU A 238 1.40 10.98 13.61
C LEU A 238 2.19 9.70 13.94
N LEU A 239 3.37 9.84 14.55
CA LEU A 239 4.27 8.70 14.76
C LEU A 239 4.02 7.93 16.07
N PHE A 240 3.59 8.62 17.13
CA PHE A 240 3.64 8.08 18.50
C PHE A 240 2.28 8.06 19.22
N GLU A 241 1.49 9.13 19.17
CA GLU A 241 0.32 9.28 20.05
C GLU A 241 -0.76 8.21 19.83
N LYS A 242 -1.00 7.79 18.58
CA LYS A 242 -2.01 6.77 18.28
C LYS A 242 -1.49 5.32 18.27
N THR A 243 -0.17 5.12 18.27
CA THR A 243 0.43 3.77 18.42
C THR A 243 0.30 3.27 19.86
N ALA A 244 0.39 4.16 20.85
CA ALA A 244 0.23 3.81 22.27
C ALA A 244 -1.24 3.82 22.73
N LEU A 245 -2.02 4.86 22.41
CA LEU A 245 -3.36 5.03 22.99
C LEU A 245 -4.41 4.06 22.43
N THR A 246 -4.28 3.57 21.19
CA THR A 246 -5.28 2.66 20.59
C THR A 246 -5.24 1.26 21.21
N PHE A 247 -4.09 0.80 21.71
CA PHE A 247 -3.97 -0.48 22.42
C PHE A 247 -4.52 -0.42 23.86
N PHE A 248 -4.56 0.76 24.49
CA PHE A 248 -5.02 0.93 25.87
C PHE A 248 -6.44 1.51 26.00
N LYS A 249 -6.96 2.25 25.00
CA LYS A 249 -8.32 2.83 25.05
C LYS A 249 -9.47 1.88 24.72
N THR A 250 -9.21 0.65 24.26
CA THR A 250 -10.25 -0.37 24.02
C THR A 250 -10.60 -1.20 25.28
N ARG A 251 -10.19 -0.77 26.48
CA ARG A 251 -10.56 -1.39 27.76
C ARG A 251 -11.10 -0.38 28.78
N GLY A 252 -12.03 0.47 28.36
CA GLY A 252 -12.78 1.37 29.25
C GLY A 252 -14.25 1.36 28.90
#